data_AF-A0A2I1HBI4-F1
#
_entry.id   AF-A0A2I1HBI4-F1
#
_cell.length_a   1.000
_cell.length_b   1.000
_cell.length_c   1.000
_cell.angle_alpha   90.00
_cell.angle_beta   90.00
_cell.angle_gamma   90.00
#
_symmetry.space_group_name_H-M   'P 1'
#
loop_
_entity.id
_entity.type
_entity.pdbx_description
1 polymer ?
#
loop_
_entity_poly.entity_id
_entity_poly.type
_entity_poly.pdbx_seq_one_letter_code
_entity_poly.pdbx_strand_id
1 'polypeptide(L)'
;MSLVWSEEDTRFLIDERKNGNVEYHQSPKRSKRIFWEEIANKLNEMHNTNYFTGDECNKKFLALTRAYYTTVAYKKAKAEAEAEAEAEVNTGTKKREVLLENIFTKSSPQNFGRNPVFIPPSVKSFRR
;
A
#
# COMPACT_ATOMS: atom_id res chain seq x y z
N MET A 1 0.08 39.05 3.84
CA MET A 1 0.51 38.48 2.54
C MET A 1 0.99 37.06 2.78
N SER A 2 0.69 36.13 1.88
CA SER A 2 1.22 34.75 1.97
C SER A 2 2.66 34.74 1.47
N LEU A 3 3.58 34.23 2.28
CA LEU A 3 4.97 34.05 1.87
C LEU A 3 5.04 32.97 0.78
N VAL A 4 5.64 33.30 -0.37
CA VAL A 4 5.85 32.34 -1.45
C VAL A 4 7.19 31.65 -1.21
N TRP A 5 7.17 30.32 -1.16
CA TRP A 5 8.36 29.51 -0.95
C TRP A 5 8.80 28.93 -2.28
N SER A 6 10.02 29.26 -2.72
CA SER A 6 10.61 28.59 -3.87
C SER A 6 11.00 27.15 -3.53
N GLU A 7 11.27 26.34 -4.54
CA GLU A 7 11.75 24.97 -4.32
C GLU A 7 13.16 24.97 -3.70
N GLU A 8 14.00 25.94 -4.07
CA GLU A 8 15.34 26.13 -3.52
C GLU A 8 15.28 26.47 -2.02
N ASP A 9 14.42 27.42 -1.62
CA ASP A 9 14.21 27.78 -0.21
C ASP A 9 13.68 26.61 0.61
N THR A 10 12.77 25.85 0.00
CA THR A 10 12.17 24.68 0.64
C THR A 10 13.21 23.59 0.87
N ARG A 11 14.09 23.35 -0.11
CA ARG A 11 15.20 22.38 0.03
C ARG A 11 16.18 22.85 1.11
N PHE A 12 16.60 24.11 1.06
CA PHE A 12 17.49 24.70 2.07
C PHE A 12 16.93 24.55 3.48
N LEU A 13 15.66 24.87 3.70
CA LEU A 13 14.99 24.71 4.99
C LEU A 13 15.03 23.27 5.50
N ILE A 14 14.81 22.28 4.61
CA ILE A 14 14.84 20.86 4.96
C ILE A 14 16.27 20.44 5.35
N ASP A 15 17.27 20.86 4.57
CA ASP A 15 18.67 20.49 4.80
C ASP A 15 19.20 21.08 6.11
N GLU A 16 18.98 22.37 6.35
CA GLU A 16 19.36 23.02 7.61
C GLU A 16 18.65 22.36 8.80
N ARG A 17 17.35 22.06 8.67
CA ARG A 17 16.61 21.39 9.74
C ARG A 17 17.12 19.98 10.00
N LYS A 18 17.55 19.26 8.95
CA LYS A 18 18.13 17.92 9.07
C LYS A 18 19.50 17.96 9.73
N ASN A 19 20.34 18.93 9.36
CA ASN A 19 21.67 19.13 9.93
C ASN A 19 21.57 19.48 11.43
N GLY A 20 20.70 20.42 11.79
CA GLY A 20 20.45 20.83 13.17
C GLY A 20 19.52 19.93 13.98
N ASN A 21 19.23 18.71 13.51
CA ASN A 21 18.17 17.89 14.12
C ASN A 21 18.46 17.45 15.54
N VAL A 22 19.69 17.04 15.80
CA VAL A 22 20.12 16.62 17.14
C VAL A 22 20.00 17.78 18.12
N GLU A 23 20.55 18.93 17.74
CA GLU A 23 20.50 20.17 18.53
C GLU A 23 19.06 20.59 18.82
N TYR A 24 18.18 20.56 17.82
CA TYR A 24 16.78 20.95 17.99
C TYR A 24 16.04 20.10 19.03
N HIS A 25 16.32 18.79 19.07
CA HIS A 25 15.65 17.87 20.00
C HIS A 25 16.26 17.91 21.41
N GLN A 26 17.55 18.21 21.54
CA GLN A 26 18.23 18.37 22.83
C GLN A 26 17.98 19.74 23.47
N SER A 27 17.64 20.73 22.64
CA SER A 27 17.45 22.12 23.06
C SER A 27 16.16 22.36 23.87
N PRO A 28 16.22 23.16 24.95
CA PRO A 28 15.06 23.69 25.66
C PRO A 28 14.09 24.47 24.74
N LYS A 29 12.87 24.74 25.23
CA LYS A 29 11.81 25.37 24.41
C LYS A 29 12.17 26.77 23.87
N ARG A 30 12.91 27.59 24.63
CA ARG A 30 13.33 28.93 24.18
C ARG A 30 14.37 28.89 23.05
N SER A 31 15.32 27.97 23.11
CA SER A 31 16.36 27.77 22.07
C SER A 31 15.78 27.30 20.74
N LYS A 32 14.59 26.69 20.74
CA LYS A 32 13.91 26.32 19.48
C LYS A 32 13.46 27.53 18.66
N ARG A 33 13.09 28.65 19.30
CA ARG A 33 12.76 29.88 18.56
C ARG A 33 14.00 30.47 17.91
N ILE A 34 15.10 30.53 18.67
CA ILE A 34 16.40 31.02 18.20
C ILE A 34 16.89 30.17 17.02
N PHE A 35 16.80 28.85 17.12
CA PHE A 35 17.11 27.93 16.03
C PHE A 35 16.40 28.29 14.72
N TRP A 36 15.10 28.56 14.77
CA TRP A 36 14.34 28.94 13.58
C TRP A 36 14.69 30.35 13.10
N GLU A 37 14.95 31.29 14.01
CA GLU A 37 15.43 32.64 13.68
C GLU A 37 16.78 32.58 12.93
N GLU A 38 17.70 31.72 13.34
CA GLU A 38 18.99 31.52 12.66
C GLU A 38 18.83 30.99 11.23
N ILE A 39 17.95 30.01 11.01
CA ILE A 39 17.66 29.51 9.67
C ILE A 39 17.04 30.60 8.80
N ALA A 40 16.12 31.39 9.35
CA ALA A 40 15.52 32.51 8.64
C ALA A 40 16.56 33.59 8.26
N ASN A 41 17.50 33.88 9.16
CA ASN A 41 18.59 34.81 8.89
C ASN A 41 19.48 34.32 7.75
N LYS A 42 19.85 33.03 7.73
CA LYS A 42 20.61 32.45 6.61
C LYS A 42 19.87 32.57 5.28
N LEU A 43 18.57 32.28 5.25
CA LEU A 43 17.73 32.45 4.04
C LEU A 43 17.70 33.91 3.58
N ASN A 44 17.52 34.83 4.52
CA ASN A 44 17.51 36.26 4.27
C ASN A 44 18.86 36.76 3.73
N GLU A 45 19.98 36.27 4.27
CA GLU A 45 21.33 36.57 3.80
C GLU A 45 21.57 36.05 2.37
N MET A 46 21.15 34.83 2.05
CA MET A 46 21.31 34.28 0.69
C MET A 46 20.57 35.10 -0.37
N HIS A 47 19.41 35.65 -0.04
CA HIS A 47 18.55 36.39 -0.97
C HIS A 47 18.72 37.91 -0.87
N ASN A 48 19.59 38.41 0.02
CA ASN A 48 19.67 39.83 0.38
C ASN A 48 18.30 40.43 0.74
N THR A 49 17.48 39.70 1.52
CA THR A 49 16.15 40.14 1.95
C THR A 49 15.99 40.10 3.46
N ASN A 50 14.82 40.51 3.97
CA ASN A 50 14.41 40.39 5.38
C ASN A 50 12.99 39.82 5.51
N TYR A 51 12.51 39.10 4.50
CA TYR A 51 11.13 38.61 4.41
C TYR A 51 10.88 37.36 5.24
N PHE A 52 11.90 36.51 5.43
CA PHE A 52 11.75 35.27 6.16
C PHE A 52 11.86 35.52 7.67
N THR A 53 10.95 34.93 8.44
CA THR A 53 11.02 34.92 9.90
C THR A 53 11.09 33.47 10.40
N GLY A 54 11.61 33.28 11.61
CA GLY A 54 11.69 31.95 12.21
C GLY A 54 10.32 31.28 12.35
N ASP A 55 9.28 32.05 12.65
CA ASP A 55 7.91 31.54 12.74
C ASP A 55 7.39 31.03 11.39
N GLU A 56 7.68 31.73 10.29
CA GLU A 56 7.30 31.28 8.96
C GLU A 56 8.08 30.02 8.54
N CYS A 57 9.36 29.93 8.87
CA CYS A 57 10.17 28.73 8.65
C CYS A 57 9.61 27.52 9.40
N ASN A 58 9.27 27.69 10.68
CA ASN A 58 8.67 26.64 11.50
C ASN A 58 7.30 26.21 10.95
N LYS A 59 6.41 27.16 10.61
CA LYS A 59 5.09 26.87 10.02
C LYS A 59 5.23 26.08 8.72
N LYS A 60 6.14 26.49 7.83
CA LYS A 60 6.40 25.80 6.56
C LYS A 60 6.88 24.38 6.81
N PHE A 61 7.85 24.18 7.69
CA PHE A 61 8.38 22.85 8.01
C PHE A 61 7.31 21.92 8.60
N LEU A 62 6.45 22.44 9.49
CA LEU A 62 5.32 21.68 10.04
C LEU A 62 4.31 21.28 8.95
N ALA A 63 4.02 22.19 8.00
CA ALA A 63 3.14 21.89 6.88
C ALA A 63 3.72 20.78 5.99
N LEU A 64 5.02 20.85 5.67
CA LEU A 64 5.72 19.80 4.91
C LEU A 64 5.68 18.45 5.62
N THR A 65 5.95 18.44 6.93
CA THR A 65 5.93 17.24 7.75
C THR A 65 4.55 16.59 7.77
N ARG A 66 3.49 17.40 7.94
CA ARG A 66 2.11 16.92 7.89
C ARG A 66 1.77 16.32 6.52
N ALA A 67 2.09 17.03 5.45
CA ALA A 67 1.85 16.55 4.09
C ALA A 67 2.56 15.21 3.84
N TYR A 68 3.83 15.09 4.25
CA TYR A 68 4.58 13.85 4.15
C TYR A 68 3.87 12.69 4.86
N TYR A 69 3.56 12.82 6.16
CA TYR A 69 2.92 11.74 6.90
C TYR A 69 1.52 11.38 6.37
N THR A 70 0.74 12.36 5.92
CA THR A 70 -0.55 12.09 5.26
C THR A 70 -0.37 11.26 4.00
N THR A 71 0.64 11.59 3.16
CA THR A 71 0.90 10.81 1.93
C THR A 71 1.39 9.40 2.24
N VAL A 72 2.21 9.22 3.28
CA VAL A 72 2.69 7.90 3.71
C VAL A 72 1.52 7.05 4.21
N ALA A 73 0.64 7.62 5.05
CA ALA A 73 -0.54 6.92 5.54
C ALA A 73 -1.49 6.51 4.40
N TYR A 74 -1.73 7.41 3.45
CA TYR A 74 -2.54 7.11 2.27
C TYR A 74 -1.96 5.97 1.43
N LYS A 75 -0.65 6.01 1.14
CA LYS A 75 0.04 4.96 0.38
C LYS A 75 -0.05 3.61 1.08
N LYS A 76 0.11 3.60 2.40
CA LYS A 76 -0.01 2.39 3.22
C LYS A 76 -1.43 1.81 3.17
N ALA A 77 -2.45 2.63 3.42
CA ALA A 77 -3.84 2.20 3.38
C ALA A 77 -4.25 1.70 1.99
N LYS A 78 -3.76 2.34 0.93
CA LYS A 78 -3.99 1.89 -0.44
C LYS A 78 -3.36 0.52 -0.71
N ALA A 79 -2.12 0.29 -0.27
CA ALA A 79 -1.45 -1.00 -0.42
C ALA A 79 -2.14 -2.11 0.39
N GLU A 80 -2.65 -1.81 1.58
CA GLU A 80 -3.42 -2.75 2.40
C GLU A 80 -4.76 -3.10 1.72
N ALA A 81 -5.48 -2.12 1.18
CA ALA A 81 -6.71 -2.35 0.43
C ALA A 81 -6.50 -3.15 -0.86
N GLU A 82 -5.41 -2.89 -1.59
CA GLU A 82 -5.03 -3.66 -2.78
C GLU A 82 -4.67 -5.11 -2.42
N ALA A 83 -3.93 -5.32 -1.33
CA ALA A 83 -3.61 -6.66 -0.83
C ALA A 83 -4.86 -7.44 -0.36
N GLU A 84 -5.82 -6.77 0.29
CA GLU A 84 -7.11 -7.36 0.67
C GLU A 84 -7.94 -7.74 -0.56
N ALA A 85 -8.00 -6.87 -1.59
CA ALA A 85 -8.68 -7.16 -2.84
C ALA A 85 -8.05 -8.35 -3.59
N GLU A 86 -6.72 -8.46 -3.60
CA GLU A 86 -6.00 -9.60 -4.17
C GLU A 86 -6.25 -10.89 -3.37
N ALA A 87 -6.37 -10.81 -2.05
CA ALA A 87 -6.71 -11.96 -1.20
C ALA A 87 -8.14 -12.47 -1.45
N GLU A 88 -9.12 -11.58 -1.64
CA GLU A 88 -10.48 -11.98 -2.01
C GLU A 88 -10.55 -12.64 -3.39
N VAL A 89 -9.83 -12.11 -4.38
CA VAL A 89 -9.75 -12.73 -5.72
C VAL A 89 -9.10 -14.12 -5.66
N ASN A 90 -8.04 -14.30 -4.86
CA ASN A 90 -7.34 -15.56 -4.76
C ASN A 90 -8.15 -16.63 -4.00
N THR A 91 -8.93 -16.25 -2.98
CA THR A 91 -9.85 -17.18 -2.28
C THR A 91 -11.04 -17.58 -3.15
N GLY A 92 -11.58 -16.68 -3.97
CA GLY A 92 -12.62 -16.98 -4.95
C GLY A 92 -12.18 -17.96 -6.03
N THR A 93 -10.93 -17.82 -6.51
CA THR A 93 -10.33 -18.71 -7.51
C THR A 93 -10.11 -20.12 -6.94
N LYS A 94 -9.54 -20.24 -5.72
CA LYS A 94 -9.38 -21.54 -5.03
C LYS A 94 -10.70 -22.25 -4.78
N LYS A 95 -11.76 -21.53 -4.38
CA LYS A 95 -13.11 -22.10 -4.22
C LYS A 95 -13.66 -22.67 -5.53
N ARG A 96 -13.39 -22.02 -6.66
CA ARG A 96 -13.81 -22.51 -7.99
C ARG A 96 -13.02 -23.74 -8.44
N GLU A 97 -11.71 -23.79 -8.22
CA GLU A 97 -10.90 -24.99 -8.53
C GLU A 97 -11.34 -26.20 -7.70
N VAL A 98 -11.53 -26.03 -6.39
CA VAL A 98 -12.05 -27.11 -5.52
C VAL A 98 -13.45 -27.55 -5.95
N LEU A 99 -14.31 -26.64 -6.40
CA LEU A 99 -15.63 -26.99 -6.93
C LEU A 99 -15.51 -27.80 -8.24
N LEU A 100 -14.61 -27.40 -9.14
CA LEU A 100 -14.38 -28.09 -10.41
C LEU A 100 -13.78 -29.48 -10.20
N GLU A 101 -12.81 -29.66 -9.29
CA GLU A 101 -12.29 -30.98 -8.92
C GLU A 101 -13.36 -31.87 -8.27
N ASN A 102 -14.22 -31.31 -7.42
CA ASN A 102 -15.34 -32.04 -6.82
C ASN A 102 -16.42 -32.42 -7.84
N ILE A 103 -16.62 -31.63 -8.88
CA ILE A 103 -17.54 -31.98 -9.98
C ILE A 103 -16.92 -33.07 -10.87
N PHE A 104 -15.62 -32.95 -11.19
CA PHE A 104 -14.89 -33.90 -12.02
C PHE A 104 -14.75 -35.28 -11.37
N THR A 105 -14.54 -35.33 -10.05
CA THR A 105 -14.47 -36.59 -9.29
C THR A 105 -15.85 -37.25 -9.14
N LYS A 106 -16.93 -36.46 -9.07
CA LYS A 106 -18.32 -36.97 -9.05
C LYS A 106 -18.85 -37.40 -10.41
N SER A 107 -18.19 -37.02 -11.51
CA SER A 107 -18.54 -37.42 -12.88
C SER A 107 -17.73 -38.60 -13.42
N SER A 108 -16.99 -39.33 -12.57
CA SER A 108 -16.35 -40.59 -12.97
C SER A 108 -17.43 -41.62 -13.40
N PRO A 109 -17.48 -42.04 -14.68
CA PRO A 109 -18.51 -42.94 -15.18
C PRO A 109 -18.16 -44.40 -14.82
N GLN A 110 -18.37 -44.78 -13.56
CA GLN A 110 -18.53 -46.19 -13.24
C GLN A 110 -19.97 -46.57 -13.60
N ASN A 111 -20.22 -46.97 -14.85
CA ASN A 111 -21.30 -47.89 -15.30
C ASN A 111 -21.58 -47.73 -16.81
N PHE A 112 -20.61 -48.05 -17.66
CA PHE A 112 -20.89 -48.48 -19.04
C PHE A 112 -20.11 -49.75 -19.31
N GLY A 113 -20.69 -50.90 -18.94
CA GLY A 113 -20.00 -52.17 -19.10
C GLY A 113 -20.69 -53.37 -18.47
N ARG A 114 -21.99 -53.59 -18.76
CA ARG A 114 -22.59 -54.93 -18.69
C ARG A 114 -23.52 -55.12 -19.87
N ASN A 115 -23.02 -55.79 -20.90
CA ASN A 115 -23.85 -56.39 -21.94
C ASN A 115 -24.79 -57.42 -21.30
N PRO A 116 -26.09 -57.45 -21.64
CA PRO A 116 -26.93 -58.58 -21.28
C PRO A 116 -26.47 -59.81 -22.07
N VAL A 117 -26.08 -60.86 -21.36
CA VAL A 117 -25.78 -62.17 -21.94
C VAL A 117 -27.07 -62.73 -22.55
N PHE A 118 -27.13 -62.80 -23.88
CA PHE A 118 -28.19 -63.51 -24.59
C PHE A 118 -27.99 -65.01 -24.41
N ILE A 119 -28.84 -65.66 -23.62
CA ILE A 119 -28.88 -67.12 -23.49
C ILE A 119 -29.91 -67.65 -24.49
N PRO A 120 -29.52 -68.33 -25.57
CA PRO A 120 -30.49 -68.95 -26.47
C PRO A 120 -31.14 -70.17 -25.79
N PRO A 121 -32.45 -70.42 -26.00
CA PRO A 121 -33.11 -71.58 -25.44
C PRO A 121 -32.57 -72.87 -26.09
N SER A 122 -32.12 -73.79 -25.24
CA SER A 122 -31.72 -75.16 -25.58
C SER A 122 -32.86 -75.91 -26.25
N VAL A 123 -32.65 -76.30 -27.50
CA VAL A 123 -33.52 -77.20 -28.26
C VAL A 123 -33.51 -78.56 -27.58
N LYS A 124 -34.59 -78.96 -26.91
CA LYS A 124 -34.81 -80.35 -26.51
C LYS A 124 -35.46 -81.08 -27.68
N SER A 125 -34.63 -81.78 -28.44
CA SER A 125 -35.05 -82.90 -29.26
C SER A 125 -35.55 -84.03 -28.35
N PHE A 126 -36.79 -84.49 -28.56
CA PHE A 126 -37.11 -85.88 -28.29
C PHE A 126 -38.22 -86.36 -29.23
N ARG A 127 -37.82 -87.24 -30.16
CA ARG A 127 -38.69 -88.13 -30.92
C ARG A 127 -39.20 -89.22 -29.97
N ARG A 128 -40.50 -89.52 -30.03
CA ARG A 128 -41.06 -90.76 -30.60
C ARG A 128 -42.57 -90.65 -30.67
#